data_AF-A0A962Q2G8-F1
#
_entry.id   AF-A0A962Q2G8-F1
#
_cell.length_a   1.000
_cell.length_b   1.000
_cell.length_c   1.000
_cell.angle_alpha   90.00
_cell.angle_beta   90.00
_cell.angle_gamma   90.00
#
_symmetry.space_group_name_H-M   'P 1'
#
loop_
_entity.id
_entity.type
_entity.pdbx_description
1 polymer ?
#
loop_
_entity_poly.entity_id
_entity_poly.type
_entity_poly.pdbx_seq_one_letter_code
_entity_poly.pdbx_strand_id
1 'polypeptide(L)'
;MIPFIEAMLRSNGYPNFFFDTAMVVTVGKSWGSLHDERLPHGDPGAVATVSPGPDNYIGPVYFNRQVIPDLNQPDVSVDGGVAWLNMASNRVYHVSAEKDGVNYSTVRFDVADTDQDAGIKLYIASPPDSVQGDNDSPPGEP
;
A
#
# COMPACT_ATOMS: atom_id res chain seq x y z
N MET A 1 -19.45 -13.68 1.57
CA MET A 1 -18.08 -14.15 1.86
C MET A 1 -17.34 -12.98 2.47
N ILE A 2 -16.65 -13.17 3.60
CA ILE A 2 -15.89 -12.09 4.26
C ILE A 2 -14.50 -12.01 3.59
N PRO A 3 -13.99 -10.81 3.24
CA PRO A 3 -12.62 -10.67 2.71
C PRO A 3 -11.57 -11.26 3.66
N PHE A 4 -10.51 -11.87 3.12
CA PHE A 4 -9.45 -12.51 3.91
C PHE A 4 -8.86 -11.55 4.95
N ILE A 5 -8.56 -10.31 4.55
CA ILE A 5 -7.99 -9.28 5.43
C ILE A 5 -8.94 -8.92 6.59
N GLU A 6 -10.25 -8.90 6.36
CA GLU A 6 -11.24 -8.61 7.39
C GLU A 6 -11.31 -9.77 8.40
N ALA A 7 -11.35 -11.01 7.92
CA ALA A 7 -11.31 -12.18 8.79
C ALA A 7 -10.01 -12.21 9.62
N MET A 8 -8.87 -11.91 9.00
CA MET A 8 -7.58 -11.82 9.66
C MET A 8 -7.58 -10.78 10.77
N LEU A 9 -8.00 -9.54 10.51
CA LEU A 9 -8.02 -8.48 11.52
C LEU A 9 -8.98 -8.76 12.68
N ARG A 10 -10.15 -9.33 12.39
CA ARG A 10 -11.11 -9.74 13.44
C ARG A 10 -10.54 -10.80 14.36
N SER A 11 -9.74 -11.72 13.83
CA SER A 11 -9.05 -12.74 14.64
C SER A 11 -7.85 -12.20 15.42
N ASN A 12 -7.34 -11.01 15.07
CA ASN A 12 -6.15 -10.39 15.65
C ASN A 12 -6.45 -9.14 16.50
N GLY A 13 -7.56 -9.15 17.24
CA GLY A 13 -7.87 -8.11 18.23
C GLY A 13 -8.68 -6.92 17.72
N TYR A 14 -9.13 -6.94 16.47
CA TYR A 14 -10.03 -5.92 15.90
C TYR A 14 -11.42 -6.52 15.56
N PRO A 15 -12.21 -6.97 16.56
CA PRO A 15 -13.43 -7.75 16.33
C PRO A 15 -14.52 -7.01 15.54
N ASN A 16 -14.48 -5.68 15.54
CA ASN A 16 -15.42 -4.81 14.82
C ASN A 16 -14.81 -4.17 13.57
N PHE A 17 -13.76 -4.78 12.99
CA PHE A 17 -13.22 -4.32 11.72
C PHE A 17 -14.15 -4.74 10.57
N PHE A 18 -14.47 -3.79 9.70
CA PHE A 18 -15.21 -4.02 8.45
C PHE A 18 -14.37 -3.42 7.32
N PHE A 19 -14.02 -4.23 6.32
CA PHE A 19 -13.20 -3.75 5.22
C PHE A 19 -14.02 -2.80 4.33
N ASP A 20 -13.49 -1.61 4.08
CA ASP A 20 -14.11 -0.64 3.21
C ASP A 20 -13.21 -0.29 2.02
N THR A 21 -12.00 0.19 2.29
CA THR A 21 -11.02 0.61 1.28
C THR A 21 -9.61 0.13 1.61
N ALA A 22 -8.73 0.09 0.61
CA ALA A 22 -7.30 -0.06 0.79
C ALA A 22 -6.52 0.86 -0.15
N MET A 23 -5.42 1.40 0.35
CA MET A 23 -4.36 2.03 -0.44
C MET A 23 -3.16 1.08 -0.46
N VAL A 24 -2.71 0.67 -1.63
CA VAL A 24 -1.68 -0.37 -1.83
C VAL A 24 -0.52 0.22 -2.63
N VAL A 25 0.69 0.00 -2.15
CA VAL A 25 1.92 0.46 -2.81
C VAL A 25 2.92 -0.69 -2.91
N THR A 26 3.67 -0.74 -4.01
CA THR A 26 4.89 -1.54 -4.11
C THR A 26 6.09 -0.68 -3.73
N VAL A 27 6.78 -1.00 -2.62
CA VAL A 27 8.02 -0.30 -2.23
C VAL A 27 9.21 -0.97 -2.91
N GLY A 28 9.58 -0.44 -4.09
CA GLY A 28 10.68 -0.93 -4.91
C GLY A 28 12.00 -0.18 -4.72
N LYS A 29 13.07 -0.72 -5.29
CA LYS A 29 14.39 -0.07 -5.36
C LYS A 29 14.37 1.01 -6.43
N SER A 30 14.98 2.17 -6.14
CA SER A 30 15.04 3.31 -7.07
C SER A 30 15.77 3.03 -8.40
N TRP A 31 16.54 1.95 -8.49
CA TRP A 31 17.28 1.52 -9.69
C TRP A 31 16.74 0.22 -10.32
N GLY A 32 15.71 -0.39 -9.72
CA GLY A 32 15.14 -1.67 -10.16
C GLY A 32 13.86 -1.48 -10.96
N SER A 33 13.92 -0.73 -12.07
CA SER A 33 12.82 -0.66 -13.05
C SER A 33 13.24 -1.39 -14.31
N LEU A 34 12.72 -2.60 -14.44
CA LEU A 34 12.49 -3.33 -15.67
C LEU A 34 11.61 -4.49 -15.21
N HIS A 35 10.35 -4.53 -15.64
CA HIS A 35 9.46 -5.67 -15.40
C HIS A 35 10.15 -6.97 -15.85
N ASP A 36 10.81 -7.63 -14.92
CA ASP A 36 11.45 -8.92 -15.05
C ASP A 36 11.03 -9.70 -13.81
N GLU A 37 10.21 -10.74 -13.99
CA GLU A 37 9.70 -11.60 -12.92
C GLU A 37 10.81 -12.26 -12.09
N ARG A 38 12.08 -12.18 -12.55
CA ARG A 38 13.26 -12.69 -11.85
C ARG A 38 13.89 -11.67 -10.90
N LEU A 39 13.54 -10.39 -11.00
CA LEU A 39 14.06 -9.33 -10.15
C LEU A 39 13.08 -9.06 -8.98
N PRO A 40 13.59 -8.90 -7.75
CA PRO A 40 12.74 -8.59 -6.61
C PRO A 40 12.06 -7.24 -6.83
N HIS A 41 10.73 -7.26 -6.85
CA HIS A 41 9.87 -6.09 -7.01
C HIS A 41 9.96 -5.16 -5.79
N GLY A 42 10.15 -5.75 -4.60
CA GLY A 42 10.30 -5.04 -3.34
C GLY A 42 11.74 -4.77 -2.93
N ASP A 43 11.90 -3.88 -1.95
CA ASP A 43 13.15 -3.63 -1.25
C ASP A 43 13.12 -4.13 0.20
N PRO A 44 13.55 -5.38 0.47
CA PRO A 44 13.56 -5.96 1.81
C PRO A 44 14.22 -5.10 2.87
N GLY A 45 13.56 -4.95 4.03
CA GLY A 45 14.06 -4.15 5.15
C GLY A 45 13.76 -2.64 5.05
N ALA A 46 13.06 -2.21 4.00
CA ALA A 46 12.48 -0.86 3.97
C ALA A 46 11.23 -0.80 4.85
N VAL A 47 11.02 0.32 5.54
CA VAL A 47 9.82 0.56 6.35
C VAL A 47 8.98 1.65 5.69
N ALA A 48 7.74 1.33 5.34
CA ALA A 48 6.85 2.26 4.67
C ALA A 48 6.19 3.24 5.65
N THR A 49 6.04 4.49 5.22
CA THR A 49 5.42 5.57 5.99
C THR A 49 4.27 6.19 5.21
N VAL A 50 3.25 6.70 5.92
CA VAL A 50 2.10 7.40 5.33
C VAL A 50 1.80 8.67 6.13
N SER A 51 1.46 9.76 5.44
CA SER A 51 1.04 11.03 6.05
C SER A 51 -0.09 11.71 5.27
N PRO A 52 -1.17 12.17 5.92
CA PRO A 52 -1.48 11.96 7.33
C PRO A 52 -1.79 10.48 7.62
N GLY A 53 -1.60 10.04 8.86
CA GLY A 53 -2.04 8.70 9.26
C GLY A 53 -3.57 8.57 9.23
N PRO A 54 -4.14 7.41 8.86
CA PRO A 54 -5.55 7.09 9.05
C PRO A 54 -6.03 7.33 10.49
N ASP A 55 -7.28 7.77 10.66
CA ASP A 55 -7.83 8.09 11.99
C ASP A 55 -7.96 6.84 12.90
N ASN A 56 -8.08 5.65 12.30
CA ASN A 56 -8.04 4.34 12.94
C ASN A 56 -6.81 3.53 12.48
N TYR A 57 -5.62 4.09 12.70
CA TYR A 57 -4.38 3.53 12.18
C TYR A 57 -4.04 2.16 12.78
N ILE A 58 -4.21 1.11 11.98
CA ILE A 58 -3.72 -0.25 12.26
C ILE A 58 -2.23 -0.39 11.90
N GLY A 59 -1.67 0.60 11.19
CA GLY A 59 -0.32 0.55 10.63
C GLY A 59 -0.31 0.02 9.18
N PRO A 60 0.87 -0.03 8.56
CA PRO A 60 1.04 -0.70 7.28
C PRO A 60 0.84 -2.22 7.44
N VAL A 61 0.15 -2.84 6.50
CA VAL A 61 0.07 -4.29 6.36
C VAL A 61 0.96 -4.71 5.20
N TYR A 62 2.08 -5.35 5.52
CA TYR A 62 3.02 -5.84 4.52
C TYR A 62 2.60 -7.19 3.96
N PHE A 63 2.98 -7.43 2.70
CA PHE A 63 2.72 -8.69 2.01
C PHE A 63 3.95 -9.58 2.17
N ASN A 64 3.75 -10.83 2.57
CA ASN A 64 4.84 -11.79 2.69
C ASN A 64 5.32 -12.29 1.31
N ARG A 65 6.28 -13.23 1.28
CA ARG A 65 6.85 -13.78 0.03
C ARG A 65 5.86 -14.51 -0.87
N GLN A 66 4.68 -14.84 -0.36
CA GLN A 66 3.60 -15.47 -1.13
C GLN A 66 2.57 -14.45 -1.62
N VAL A 67 2.86 -13.15 -1.45
CA VAL A 67 1.95 -12.04 -1.80
C VAL A 67 0.64 -12.11 -1.01
N ILE A 68 0.74 -12.53 0.26
CA ILE A 68 -0.38 -12.60 1.20
C ILE A 68 -0.17 -11.53 2.28
N PRO A 69 -1.17 -10.70 2.61
CA PRO A 69 -1.10 -9.79 3.73
C PRO A 69 -0.75 -10.52 5.04
N ASP A 70 0.23 -10.02 5.77
CA ASP A 70 0.74 -10.65 7.00
C ASP A 70 1.04 -9.58 8.07
N LEU A 71 0.32 -9.65 9.19
CA LEU A 71 0.51 -8.72 10.32
C LEU A 71 1.82 -8.95 11.07
N ASN A 72 2.48 -10.09 10.86
CA ASN A 72 3.77 -10.41 11.48
C ASN A 72 4.95 -10.07 10.57
N GLN A 73 4.71 -9.65 9.33
CA GLN A 73 5.76 -9.15 8.44
C GLN A 73 6.12 -7.73 8.89
N PRO A 74 7.33 -7.48 9.40
CA PRO A 74 7.66 -6.21 10.05
C PRO A 74 8.02 -5.09 9.06
N ASP A 75 8.42 -5.45 7.86
CA ASP A 75 8.96 -4.57 6.83
C ASP A 75 8.59 -5.05 5.41
N VAL A 76 8.96 -4.24 4.42
CA VAL A 76 8.75 -4.56 3.01
C VAL A 76 9.40 -5.90 2.68
N SER A 77 8.68 -6.78 1.97
CA SER A 77 9.21 -8.07 1.54
C SER A 77 9.91 -7.98 0.17
N VAL A 78 10.34 -9.12 -0.36
CA VAL A 78 10.94 -9.23 -1.70
C VAL A 78 9.95 -8.86 -2.82
N ASP A 79 8.65 -8.93 -2.55
CA ASP A 79 7.57 -8.61 -3.49
C ASP A 79 7.18 -7.12 -3.41
N GLY A 80 7.40 -6.47 -2.26
CA GLY A 80 7.28 -5.02 -2.14
C GLY A 80 5.91 -4.51 -1.70
N GLY A 81 4.89 -5.35 -1.72
CA GLY A 81 3.52 -4.96 -1.38
C GLY A 81 3.36 -4.47 0.06
N VAL A 82 2.79 -3.29 0.21
CA VAL A 82 2.31 -2.72 1.48
C VAL A 82 0.91 -2.13 1.27
N ALA A 83 0.02 -2.31 2.24
CA ALA A 83 -1.32 -1.73 2.21
C ALA A 83 -1.66 -0.97 3.50
N TRP A 84 -2.43 0.11 3.36
CA TRP A 84 -3.14 0.77 4.44
C TRP A 84 -4.63 0.62 4.22
N LEU A 85 -5.37 0.35 5.30
CA LEU A 85 -6.77 -0.08 5.24
C LEU A 85 -7.69 1.01 5.77
N ASN A 86 -8.90 1.06 5.22
CA ASN A 86 -9.99 1.96 5.60
C ASN A 86 -9.51 3.42 5.66
N MET A 87 -8.90 3.86 4.56
CA MET A 87 -8.46 5.23 4.39
C MET A 87 -9.67 6.17 4.43
N ALA A 88 -9.59 7.22 5.24
CA ALA A 88 -10.63 8.25 5.26
C ALA A 88 -10.69 8.93 3.90
N SER A 89 -11.91 9.16 3.40
CA SER A 89 -12.18 9.83 2.15
C SER A 89 -12.00 11.35 2.25
N ASN A 90 -12.04 12.00 1.09
CA ASN A 90 -11.77 13.42 0.89
C ASN A 90 -10.43 13.86 1.49
N ARG A 91 -9.40 13.04 1.28
CA ARG A 91 -8.08 13.24 1.87
C ARG A 91 -6.97 12.86 0.90
N VAL A 92 -5.90 13.64 0.93
CA VAL A 92 -4.68 13.37 0.20
C VAL A 92 -3.67 12.69 1.13
N TYR A 93 -3.17 11.53 0.72
CA TYR A 93 -2.14 10.78 1.43
C TYR A 93 -0.82 10.83 0.69
N HIS A 94 0.26 10.89 1.46
CA HIS A 94 1.63 10.85 0.98
C HIS A 94 2.30 9.61 1.55
N VAL A 95 2.75 8.72 0.68
CA VAL A 95 3.40 7.45 1.05
C VAL A 95 4.86 7.50 0.66
N SER A 96 5.74 7.07 1.57
CA SER A 96 7.16 6.91 1.28
C SER A 96 7.71 5.69 2.02
N ALA A 97 9.04 5.50 2.00
CA ALA A 97 9.71 4.49 2.79
C ALA A 97 11.05 5.00 3.32
N GLU A 98 11.57 4.31 4.33
CA GLU A 98 12.85 4.60 4.96
C GLU A 98 13.74 3.36 4.98
N LYS A 99 15.01 3.54 4.60
CA LYS A 99 16.09 2.55 4.68
C LYS A 99 17.44 3.25 4.54
N ASP A 100 18.42 2.86 5.34
CA ASP A 100 19.76 3.47 5.34
C ASP A 100 20.40 3.44 3.94
N GLY A 101 20.82 4.62 3.47
CA GLY A 101 21.48 4.78 2.18
C GLY A 101 20.57 4.70 0.95
N VAL A 102 19.25 4.64 1.13
CA VAL A 102 18.27 4.62 0.03
C VAL A 102 17.36 5.84 0.10
N ASN A 103 17.18 6.50 -1.05
CA ASN A 103 16.21 7.58 -1.19
C ASN A 103 14.97 7.05 -1.93
N TYR A 104 13.80 7.19 -1.30
CA TYR A 104 12.52 6.82 -1.89
C TYR A 104 11.77 8.07 -2.33
N SER A 105 11.14 8.00 -3.49
CA SER A 105 10.17 9.01 -3.92
C SER A 105 8.91 8.93 -3.08
N THR A 106 8.28 10.06 -2.85
CA THR A 106 6.97 10.12 -2.20
C THR A 106 5.87 9.93 -3.24
N VAL A 107 4.96 9.01 -2.97
CA VAL A 107 3.76 8.78 -3.77
C VAL A 107 2.60 9.59 -3.19
N ARG A 108 1.86 10.29 -4.04
CA ARG A 108 0.64 11.00 -3.66
C ARG A 108 -0.60 10.21 -4.08
N PHE A 109 -1.52 10.02 -3.15
CA PHE A 109 -2.85 9.46 -3.38
C PHE A 109 -3.92 10.48 -3.06
N ASP A 110 -4.90 10.62 -3.94
CA ASP A 110 -6.12 11.39 -3.70
C ASP A 110 -7.26 10.40 -3.48
N VAL A 111 -7.82 10.37 -2.27
CA VAL A 111 -8.94 9.47 -1.92
C VAL A 111 -10.19 10.34 -1.87
N ALA A 112 -10.97 10.37 -2.95
CA ALA A 112 -12.13 11.24 -3.06
C ALA A 112 -13.43 10.56 -2.62
N ASP A 113 -14.42 11.34 -2.18
CA ASP A 113 -15.76 10.81 -1.88
C ASP A 113 -16.44 10.26 -3.15
N THR A 114 -16.18 10.89 -4.31
CA THR A 114 -16.68 10.45 -5.62
C THR A 114 -16.23 9.04 -5.98
N ASP A 115 -15.06 8.63 -5.53
CA ASP A 115 -14.52 7.30 -5.79
C ASP A 115 -15.32 6.27 -4.99
N GLN A 116 -15.59 6.55 -3.72
CA GLN A 116 -16.41 5.66 -2.88
C GLN A 116 -17.85 5.56 -3.40
N ASP A 117 -18.44 6.68 -3.82
CA ASP A 117 -19.77 6.72 -4.44
C ASP A 117 -19.81 5.90 -5.74
N ALA A 118 -18.71 5.86 -6.48
CA ALA A 118 -18.53 5.02 -7.67
C ALA A 118 -18.22 3.54 -7.33
N GLY A 119 -18.11 3.19 -6.05
CA GLY A 119 -17.81 1.83 -5.57
C GLY A 119 -16.34 1.46 -5.62
N ILE A 120 -15.45 2.44 -5.80
CA ILE A 120 -14.01 2.26 -5.83
C ILE A 120 -13.48 2.06 -4.41
N LYS A 121 -12.68 1.01 -4.23
CA LYS A 121 -12.18 0.57 -2.92
C LYS A 121 -10.67 0.34 -2.87
N LEU A 122 -9.97 0.35 -4.00
CA LEU A 122 -8.57 -0.06 -4.07
C LEU A 122 -7.75 0.99 -4.82
N TYR A 123 -6.96 1.78 -4.10
CA TYR A 123 -6.06 2.78 -4.66
C TYR A 123 -4.68 2.15 -4.77
N ILE A 124 -4.10 2.03 -5.96
CA ILE A 124 -2.87 1.25 -6.18
C ILE A 124 -1.81 2.11 -6.86
N ALA A 125 -0.56 2.07 -6.38
CA ALA A 125 0.59 2.63 -7.10
C ALA A 125 1.80 1.68 -7.04
N SER A 126 2.65 1.73 -8.08
CA SER A 126 3.89 0.93 -8.14
C SER A 126 5.06 1.76 -8.69
N PRO A 127 5.75 2.54 -7.85
CA PRO A 127 6.95 3.28 -8.26
C PRO A 127 8.08 2.35 -8.75
N PRO A 128 8.87 2.74 -9.77
CA PRO A 128 8.89 4.08 -10.38
C PRO A 128 7.87 4.28 -11.51
N ASP A 129 7.02 3.30 -11.80
CA ASP A 129 6.07 3.37 -12.90
C ASP A 129 4.90 4.34 -12.61
N SER A 130 4.64 4.69 -11.34
CA SER A 130 3.69 5.75 -10.98
C SER A 130 4.11 6.44 -9.69
N VAL A 131 4.38 7.75 -9.73
CA VAL A 131 4.66 8.58 -8.53
C VAL A 131 3.38 9.27 -8.00
N GLN A 132 2.31 9.24 -8.79
CA GLN A 132 0.96 9.62 -8.39
C GLN A 132 0.05 8.42 -8.65
N GLY A 133 -0.86 8.13 -7.71
CA GLY A 133 -1.79 7.02 -7.84
C GLY A 133 -3.21 7.49 -7.66
N ASP A 134 -4.02 7.31 -8.70
CA ASP A 134 -5.48 7.28 -8.64
C ASP A 134 -5.98 6.01 -9.36
N ASN A 135 -7.29 5.80 -9.39
CA ASN A 135 -7.87 4.60 -10.01
C ASN A 135 -7.86 4.63 -11.54
N ASP A 136 -7.51 5.77 -12.13
CA ASP A 136 -7.44 5.99 -13.56
C ASP A 136 -5.99 5.96 -14.08
N SER A 137 -5.00 5.82 -13.20
CA SER A 137 -3.58 5.90 -13.51
C SER A 137 -3.12 4.71 -14.38
N PRO A 138 -2.69 4.93 -15.63
CA PRO A 138 -2.09 3.87 -16.43
C PRO A 138 -0.67 3.54 -15.91
N PRO A 139 -0.14 2.34 -16.20
CA PRO A 139 1.26 2.03 -15.90
C PRO A 139 2.19 3.04 -16.60
N GLY A 140 3.04 3.73 -15.84
CA GLY A 140 4.06 4.63 -16.40
C GLY A 140 3.75 6.13 -16.37
N GLU A 141 2.60 6.61 -15.87
CA GLU A 141 2.31 8.05 -15.84
C GLU A 141 2.73 8.75 -14.53
N PRO A 142 3.30 9.98 -14.64
CA PRO A 142 3.77 10.76 -13.49
C PRO A 142 2.64 11.32 -12.63
#